data_AF-A0A9W8D342-F1
#
_entry.id   AF-A0A9W8D342-F1
#
_cell.length_a   1.000
_cell.length_b   1.000
_cell.length_c   1.000
_cell.angle_alpha   90.00
_cell.angle_beta   90.00
_cell.angle_gamma   90.00
#
_symmetry.space_group_name_H-M   'P 1'
#
loop_
_entity.id
_entity.type
_entity.pdbx_description
1 polymer ?
#
loop_
_entity_poly.entity_id
_entity_poly.type
_entity_poly.pdbx_seq_one_letter_code
_entity_poly.pdbx_strand_id
1 'polypeptide(L)' 'MASASSFVRPTTRPEEIQQLLTGVERYNPQKIGLLEDYVSHQCANPDPTTNHDLMANLALLK' A
#
# COMPACT_ATOMS: atom_id res chain seq x y z
N MET A 1 21.96 15.16 6.95
CA MET A 1 21.30 13.95 7.50
C MET A 1 20.11 13.66 6.61
N ALA A 2 20.18 12.60 5.80
CA ALA A 2 19.06 12.20 4.95
C ALA A 2 17.90 11.81 5.87
N SER A 3 16.82 12.58 5.83
CA SER A 3 15.56 12.18 6.45
C SER A 3 15.13 10.95 5.69
N ALA A 4 15.24 9.77 6.30
CA ALA A 4 14.61 8.58 5.77
C ALA A 4 13.13 8.93 5.68
N SER A 5 12.63 9.16 4.45
CA SER A 5 11.24 9.48 4.18
C SER A 5 10.42 8.39 4.86
N SER A 6 9.90 8.70 6.05
CA SER A 6 9.12 7.75 6.81
C SER A 6 7.90 7.50 5.95
N PHE A 7 7.84 6.32 5.33
CA PHE A 7 6.67 5.91 4.57
C PHE A 7 5.49 5.97 5.55
N VAL A 8 4.72 7.05 5.47
CA VAL A 8 3.61 7.29 6.38
C VAL A 8 2.63 6.18 6.12
N ARG A 9 2.46 5.28 7.09
CA ARG A 9 1.38 4.31 7.06
C ARG A 9 0.09 5.11 7.25
N PRO A 10 -0.79 5.19 6.23
CA PRO A 10 -2.06 5.86 6.42
C PRO A 10 -2.88 5.06 7.44
N THR A 11 -3.64 5.76 8.29
CA THR A 11 -4.50 5.15 9.31
C THR A 11 -5.61 4.30 8.68
N THR A 12 -5.91 4.54 7.40
CA THR A 12 -6.86 3.78 6.58
C THR A 12 -6.29 2.47 6.05
N ARG A 13 -4.99 2.19 6.18
CA ARG A 13 -4.37 0.96 5.66
C ARG A 13 -4.86 -0.26 6.44
N PRO A 14 -5.56 -1.20 5.79
CA PRO A 14 -5.97 -2.45 6.40
C PRO A 14 -4.75 -3.27 6.87
N GLU A 15 -4.93 -4.03 7.93
CA GLU A 15 -3.86 -4.86 8.49
C GLU A 15 -3.42 -5.99 7.53
N GLU A 16 -4.34 -6.46 6.68
CA GLU A 16 -4.05 -7.42 5.62
C GLU A 16 -3.09 -6.85 4.57
N ILE A 17 -3.27 -5.59 4.16
CA ILE A 17 -2.36 -4.87 3.25
C ILE A 17 -1.00 -4.66 3.90
N GLN A 18 -0.98 -4.30 5.20
CA GLN A 18 0.26 -4.18 5.97
C GLN A 18 1.06 -5.51 5.96
N GLN A 19 0.39 -6.63 6.22
CA GLN A 19 1.02 -7.95 6.21
C GLN A 19 1.49 -8.38 4.82
N LEU A 20 0.76 -8.00 3.76
CA LEU A 20 1.17 -8.20 2.37
C LEU A 20 2.48 -7.46 2.05
N LEU A 21 2.60 -6.21 2.50
CA LEU A 21 3.76 -5.36 2.23
C LEU A 21 5.02 -5.80 2.98
N THR A 22 4.88 -6.22 4.24
CA THR A 22 6.02 -6.64 5.07
C THR A 22 6.31 -8.13 4.96
N GLY A 23 5.33 -8.94 4.55
CA GLY A 23 5.40 -10.39 4.52
C GLY A 23 5.77 -10.98 3.17
N VAL A 24 5.89 -12.30 3.17
CA VAL A 24 6.07 -13.16 1.98
C VAL A 24 4.76 -13.37 1.22
N GLU A 25 3.63 -12.99 1.80
CA GLU A 25 2.29 -13.13 1.21
C GLU A 25 2.13 -12.38 -0.12
N ARG A 26 3.01 -11.41 -0.42
CA ARG A 26 3.09 -10.77 -1.75
C ARG A 26 3.38 -11.73 -2.90
N TYR A 27 3.93 -12.92 -2.63
CA TYR A 27 4.12 -13.95 -3.66
C TYR A 27 2.89 -14.85 -3.83
N ASN A 28 1.86 -14.67 -2.99
CA ASN A 28 0.61 -15.38 -3.15
C ASN A 28 -0.27 -14.65 -4.17
N PRO A 29 -0.53 -15.24 -5.35
CA PRO A 29 -1.32 -14.60 -6.40
C PRO A 29 -2.75 -14.26 -5.96
N GLN A 30 -3.30 -14.95 -4.96
CA GLN A 30 -4.64 -14.62 -4.43
C GLN A 30 -4.64 -13.32 -3.62
N LYS A 31 -3.53 -12.99 -2.95
CA LYS A 31 -3.43 -11.82 -2.07
C LYS A 31 -2.92 -10.58 -2.81
N ILE A 32 -2.18 -10.76 -3.89
CA ILE A 32 -1.71 -9.66 -4.73
C ILE A 32 -2.87 -8.88 -5.36
N GLY A 33 -3.95 -9.56 -5.79
CA GLY A 33 -5.14 -8.90 -6.35
C GLY A 33 -5.85 -7.98 -5.35
N LEU A 34 -5.75 -8.29 -4.05
CA LEU A 34 -6.31 -7.44 -2.98
C LEU A 34 -5.51 -6.13 -2.83
N LEU A 35 -4.19 -6.18 -3.09
CA LEU A 35 -3.33 -5.00 -3.15
C LEU A 35 -3.64 -4.16 -4.39
N GLU A 36 -3.88 -4.80 -5.54
CA GLU A 36 -4.27 -4.14 -6.79
C GLU A 36 -5.62 -3.40 -6.65
N ASP A 37 -6.62 -4.06 -6.06
CA ASP A 37 -7.92 -3.45 -5.76
C ASP A 37 -7.76 -2.28 -4.79
N TYR A 38 -6.96 -2.44 -3.72
CA TYR A 38 -6.69 -1.37 -2.76
C TYR A 38 -6.03 -0.15 -3.40
N VAL A 39 -5.04 -0.34 -4.26
CA VAL A 39 -4.40 0.76 -5.01
C VAL A 39 -5.37 1.39 -6.01
N SER A 40 -6.17 0.58 -6.70
CA SER A 40 -7.20 1.05 -7.64
C SER A 40 -8.25 1.93 -6.93
N HIS A 41 -8.66 1.54 -5.71
CA HIS A 41 -9.57 2.32 -4.87
C HIS A 41 -8.97 3.67 -4.43
N GLN A 42 -7.67 3.74 -4.15
CA GLN A 42 -6.99 5.00 -3.86
C GLN A 42 -6.94 5.92 -5.08
N CYS A 43 -6.72 5.37 -6.28
CA CYS A 43 -6.77 6.14 -7.52
C CYS A 43 -8.19 6.65 -7.84
N ALA A 44 -9.22 5.86 -7.53
CA ALA A 44 -10.62 6.24 -7.72
C ALA A 44 -11.10 7.29 -6.70
N ASN A 45 -10.54 7.28 -5.48
CA ASN A 45 -10.82 8.26 -4.43
C ASN A 45 -9.55 9.04 -4.07
N PRO A 46 -9.11 9.97 -4.94
CA PRO A 46 -7.92 10.77 -4.72
C PRO A 46 -8.21 11.85 -3.68
N ASP A 47 -8.39 11.45 -2.41
CA ASP A 47 -8.31 12.38 -1.30
C ASP A 47 -6.82 12.71 -1.08
N PRO A 48 -6.39 13.95 -1.33
CA PRO A 48 -4.98 14.34 -1.29
C PRO A 48 -4.38 14.34 0.12
N THR A 49 -5.18 14.15 1.17
CA THR A 49 -4.72 14.30 2.57
C THR A 49 -4.62 12.98 3.34
N THR A 50 -5.37 11.94 2.93
CA THR A 50 -5.54 10.76 3.79
C THR A 50 -5.41 9.42 3.06
N ASN A 51 -5.57 9.38 1.73
CA ASN A 51 -5.71 8.12 0.97
C ASN A 51 -4.58 7.84 -0.03
N HIS A 52 -3.37 8.34 0.23
CA HIS A 52 -2.23 8.03 -0.64
C HIS A 52 -1.18 7.16 0.06
N ASP A 53 -1.32 5.85 -0.13
CA ASP A 53 -0.41 4.83 0.38
C ASP A 53 0.75 4.57 -0.59
N LEU A 54 1.77 5.43 -0.48
CA LEU A 54 3.00 5.31 -1.26
C LEU A 54 3.66 3.93 -1.13
N MET A 55 3.56 3.26 0.02
CA MET A 55 4.20 1.98 0.26
C MET A 55 3.51 0.86 -0.51
N ALA A 56 2.18 0.90 -0.59
CA ALA A 56 1.39 -0.02 -1.41
C ALA A 56 1.67 0.17 -2.90
N ASN A 57 1.67 1.42 -3.37
CA ASN A 57 1.93 1.75 -4.77
C ASN A 57 3.32 1.26 -5.21
N LEU A 58 4.33 1.45 -4.36
CA LEU A 58 5.71 1.07 -4.66
C LEU A 58 5.92 -0.45 -4.61
N ALA A 59 5.16 -1.17 -3.79
CA ALA A 59 5.21 -2.64 -3.76
C ALA A 59 4.59 -3.30 -5.00
N LEU A 60 3.66 -2.61 -5.68
CA LEU A 60 3.03 -3.09 -6.90
C LEU A 60 3.94 -2.92 -8.13
N LEU A 61 4.76 -1.86 -8.15
CA LEU A 61 5.67 -1.50 -9.24
C LEU A 61 7.03 -2.23 -9.20
N LYS A 62 7.17 -3.24 -8.33
CA LYS A 62 8.46 -3.85 -7.95
C LYS A 62 8.90 -5.03 -8.79
#